data_AF-A3TWQ3-F1
#
_entry.id   AF-A3TWQ3-F1
#
_cell.length_a   1.000
_cell.length_b   1.000
_cell.length_c   1.000
_cell.angle_alpha   90.00
_cell.angle_beta   90.00
_cell.angle_gamma   90.00
#
_symmetry.space_group_name_H-M   'P 1'
#
loop_
_entity.id
_entity.type
_entity.pdbx_description
1 polymer ?
#
loop_
_entity_poly.entity_id
_entity_poly.type
_entity_poly.pdbx_seq_one_letter_code
_entity_poly.pdbx_strand_id
1 'polypeptide(L)'
;MKLFATAAFAALMGTCAYAQTIGVSWSNFQEERWKTDEAAIMEALDEAGAEYISADAQSSSSKQLSDIESLIAQGVDALIILAQDSQSIGPAVQAAADEGIPVVAYDRLIEDSSTFYLTFDNVEVGRMQARAVLEQQPTGNYVMIKGSPTDPNADFLRGGQQEVLQEAIDAGDITIVDEAYTDGWLPANAQRNMEQILTANDNEVDAVVASNDGTAGGVVAALTAQGMDGIPVSGQDGDHAAVGRVARGTQSVAVGKDAR
;
A
#
# COMPACT_ATOMS: atom_id res chain seq x y z
N MET A 1 -3.37 -76.47 -9.66
CA MET A 1 -2.77 -75.27 -10.27
C MET A 1 -3.91 -74.30 -10.58
N LYS A 2 -4.18 -73.34 -9.69
CA LYS A 2 -5.17 -72.27 -9.91
C LYS A 2 -4.38 -70.96 -9.85
N LEU A 3 -4.33 -70.24 -10.96
CA LEU A 3 -3.67 -68.93 -11.07
C LEU A 3 -4.42 -67.91 -10.22
N PHE A 4 -3.69 -67.22 -9.33
CA PHE A 4 -4.15 -65.98 -8.73
C PHE A 4 -3.82 -64.83 -9.69
N ALA A 5 -4.84 -64.09 -10.14
CA ALA A 5 -4.67 -62.84 -10.85
C ALA A 5 -4.53 -61.72 -9.81
N THR A 6 -3.34 -61.14 -9.72
CA THR A 6 -3.07 -59.96 -8.89
C THR A 6 -3.46 -58.72 -9.69
N ALA A 7 -4.54 -58.05 -9.30
CA ALA A 7 -4.89 -56.74 -9.82
C ALA A 7 -4.01 -55.69 -9.12
N ALA A 8 -3.15 -55.01 -9.88
CA ALA A 8 -2.39 -53.87 -9.39
C ALA A 8 -3.30 -52.64 -9.36
N PHE A 9 -3.57 -52.13 -8.16
CA PHE A 9 -4.27 -50.86 -7.97
C PHE A 9 -3.22 -49.74 -8.05
N ALA A 10 -3.16 -49.04 -9.19
CA ALA A 10 -2.33 -47.85 -9.30
C ALA A 10 -3.03 -46.69 -8.58
N ALA A 11 -2.51 -46.30 -7.42
CA ALA A 11 -2.91 -45.07 -6.76
C ALA A 11 -2.38 -43.89 -7.58
N LEU A 12 -3.26 -43.19 -8.31
CA LEU A 12 -2.97 -41.85 -8.81
C LEU A 12 -2.87 -40.93 -7.59
N MET A 13 -1.64 -40.66 -7.15
CA MET A 13 -1.38 -39.47 -6.35
C MET A 13 -1.55 -38.28 -7.30
N GLY A 14 -2.70 -37.62 -7.23
CA GLY A 14 -2.86 -36.31 -7.84
C GLY A 14 -1.96 -35.35 -7.09
N THR A 15 -0.83 -34.98 -7.69
CA THR A 15 -0.10 -33.78 -7.28
C THR A 15 -1.04 -32.61 -7.58
N CYS A 16 -1.47 -31.87 -6.56
CA CYS A 16 -1.98 -30.53 -6.79
C CYS A 16 -0.92 -29.81 -7.62
N ALA A 17 -1.28 -29.37 -8.83
CA ALA A 17 -0.39 -28.51 -9.60
C ALA A 17 -0.27 -27.20 -8.81
N TYR A 18 0.83 -27.05 -8.08
CA TYR A 18 1.27 -25.74 -7.64
C TYR A 18 1.47 -24.90 -8.90
N ALA A 19 1.01 -23.65 -8.87
CA ALA A 19 1.36 -22.69 -9.92
C ALA A 19 2.88 -22.68 -10.04
N GLN A 20 3.41 -22.99 -11.23
CA GLN A 20 4.84 -23.18 -11.45
C GLN A 20 5.52 -21.85 -11.73
N THR A 21 4.80 -20.87 -12.28
CA THR A 21 5.33 -19.54 -12.54
C THR A 21 4.33 -18.47 -12.12
N ILE A 22 4.75 -17.56 -11.24
CA ILE A 22 3.95 -16.44 -10.74
C ILE A 22 4.48 -15.13 -11.30
N GLY A 23 3.63 -14.40 -12.00
CA GLY A 23 3.92 -13.04 -12.44
C GLY A 23 3.51 -12.04 -11.36
N VAL A 24 4.39 -11.11 -10.99
CA VAL A 24 4.09 -10.06 -10.02
C VAL A 24 4.23 -8.70 -10.69
N SER A 25 3.12 -7.98 -10.76
CA SER A 25 3.04 -6.62 -11.29
C SER A 25 3.08 -5.62 -10.15
N TRP A 26 4.22 -4.95 -10.01
CA TRP A 26 4.45 -3.88 -9.04
C TRP A 26 4.04 -2.54 -9.62
N SER A 27 3.40 -1.71 -8.80
CA SER A 27 3.07 -0.34 -9.19
C SER A 27 4.33 0.52 -9.44
N ASN A 28 5.34 0.36 -8.59
CA ASN A 28 6.61 1.09 -8.61
C ASN A 28 7.61 0.46 -7.62
N PHE A 29 8.91 0.72 -7.75
CA PHE A 29 9.96 0.38 -6.77
C PHE A 29 10.67 1.61 -6.17
N GLN A 30 10.09 2.78 -6.38
CA GLN A 30 10.55 4.05 -5.82
C GLN A 30 10.16 4.15 -4.35
N GLU A 31 9.00 3.61 -3.98
CA GLU A 31 8.56 3.40 -2.60
C GLU A 31 9.29 2.20 -1.98
N GLU A 32 9.93 2.42 -0.83
CA GLU A 32 10.88 1.46 -0.24
C GLU A 32 10.20 0.15 0.16
N ARG A 33 8.99 0.24 0.74
CA ARG A 33 8.19 -0.91 1.14
C ARG A 33 8.06 -2.00 0.08
N TRP A 34 7.86 -1.64 -1.18
CA TRP A 34 7.62 -2.65 -2.22
C TRP A 34 8.82 -3.56 -2.46
N LYS A 35 10.05 -3.14 -2.13
CA LYS A 35 11.22 -4.02 -2.16
C LYS A 35 11.28 -4.98 -0.98
N THR A 36 10.78 -4.55 0.17
CA THR A 36 10.64 -5.41 1.36
C THR A 36 9.57 -6.47 1.11
N ASP A 37 8.41 -6.05 0.58
CA ASP A 37 7.31 -6.95 0.23
C ASP A 37 7.73 -7.90 -0.91
N GLU A 38 8.49 -7.42 -1.91
CA GLU A 38 9.04 -8.27 -2.99
C GLU A 38 9.93 -9.38 -2.43
N ALA A 39 10.86 -9.05 -1.51
CA ALA A 39 11.73 -10.05 -0.90
C ALA A 39 10.94 -11.13 -0.15
N ALA A 40 9.91 -10.73 0.60
CA ALA A 40 9.04 -11.66 1.33
C ALA A 40 8.21 -12.55 0.39
N ILE A 41 7.65 -11.98 -0.69
CA ILE A 41 6.93 -12.75 -1.71
C ILE A 41 7.89 -13.74 -2.40
N MET A 42 9.10 -13.30 -2.78
CA MET A 42 10.09 -14.19 -3.38
C MET A 42 10.46 -15.36 -2.46
N GLU A 43 10.65 -15.12 -1.17
CA GLU A 43 10.92 -16.17 -0.18
C GLU A 43 9.75 -17.17 -0.09
N ALA A 44 8.51 -16.68 0.03
CA ALA A 44 7.33 -17.54 0.08
C ALA A 44 7.12 -18.36 -1.21
N LEU A 45 7.44 -17.79 -2.37
CA LEU A 45 7.37 -18.49 -3.66
C LEU A 45 8.47 -19.55 -3.81
N ASP A 46 9.71 -19.26 -3.37
CA ASP A 46 10.81 -20.23 -3.37
C ASP A 46 10.50 -21.43 -2.46
N GLU A 47 9.98 -21.18 -1.26
CA GLU A 47 9.53 -22.24 -0.34
C GLU A 47 8.40 -23.10 -0.92
N ALA A 48 7.52 -22.49 -1.73
CA ALA A 48 6.47 -23.18 -2.46
C ALA A 48 6.96 -23.89 -3.74
N GLY A 49 8.22 -23.68 -4.14
CA GLY A 49 8.79 -24.21 -5.37
C GLY A 49 8.25 -23.56 -6.66
N ALA A 50 7.77 -22.32 -6.58
CA ALA A 50 7.25 -21.55 -7.70
C ALA A 50 8.31 -20.57 -8.24
N GLU A 51 8.35 -20.42 -9.57
CA GLU A 51 9.17 -19.42 -10.24
C GLU A 51 8.54 -18.01 -10.14
N TYR A 52 9.39 -17.00 -10.02
CA TYR A 52 8.99 -15.60 -9.89
C TYR A 52 9.38 -14.79 -11.13
N ILE A 53 8.41 -14.07 -11.71
CA ILE A 53 8.66 -13.08 -12.77
C ILE A 53 8.16 -11.71 -12.30
N SER A 54 9.07 -10.75 -12.17
CA SER A 54 8.78 -9.38 -11.75
C SER A 54 8.48 -8.46 -12.94
N ALA A 55 7.55 -7.53 -12.77
CA ALA A 55 7.42 -6.36 -13.62
C ALA A 55 7.15 -5.09 -12.79
N ASP A 56 7.97 -4.06 -13.00
CA ASP A 56 7.86 -2.75 -12.34
C ASP A 56 7.21 -1.72 -13.26
N ALA A 57 6.00 -1.26 -12.94
CA ALA A 57 5.27 -0.29 -13.74
C ALA A 57 5.80 1.15 -13.65
N GLN A 58 6.73 1.46 -12.72
CA GLN A 58 7.36 2.78 -12.58
C GLN A 58 6.34 3.92 -12.46
N SER A 59 5.28 3.67 -11.67
CA SER A 59 4.14 4.59 -11.47
C SER A 59 3.33 4.91 -12.74
N SER A 60 3.44 4.11 -13.80
CA SER A 60 2.73 4.31 -15.06
C SER A 60 1.69 3.22 -15.29
N SER A 61 0.40 3.57 -15.21
CA SER A 61 -0.70 2.62 -15.47
C SER A 61 -0.66 2.03 -16.88
N SER A 62 -0.26 2.82 -17.89
CA SER A 62 -0.12 2.31 -19.27
C SER A 62 1.02 1.31 -19.40
N LYS A 63 2.12 1.54 -18.66
CA LYS A 63 3.23 0.59 -18.61
C LYS A 63 2.78 -0.68 -17.87
N GLN A 64 2.07 -0.53 -16.75
CA GLN A 64 1.55 -1.66 -15.97
C GLN A 64 0.68 -2.59 -16.82
N LEU A 65 -0.21 -2.03 -17.65
CA LEU A 65 -1.02 -2.82 -18.57
C LEU A 65 -0.15 -3.64 -19.54
N SER A 66 0.82 -3.00 -20.20
CA SER A 66 1.72 -3.67 -21.16
C SER A 66 2.62 -4.74 -20.49
N ASP A 67 3.02 -4.47 -19.25
CA ASP A 67 3.81 -5.38 -18.43
C ASP A 67 3.00 -6.64 -18.08
N ILE A 68 1.74 -6.48 -17.67
CA ILE A 68 0.84 -7.61 -17.34
C ILE A 68 0.54 -8.43 -18.60
N GLU A 69 0.25 -7.79 -19.73
CA GLU A 69 0.10 -8.50 -21.02
C GLU A 69 1.35 -9.32 -21.35
N SER A 70 2.55 -8.79 -21.06
CA SER A 70 3.80 -9.51 -21.25
C SER A 70 3.98 -10.67 -20.27
N LEU A 71 3.52 -10.57 -19.02
CA LEU A 71 3.51 -11.68 -18.06
C LEU A 71 2.56 -12.79 -18.54
N ILE A 72 1.35 -12.43 -18.97
CA ILE A 72 0.37 -13.37 -19.54
C ILE A 72 0.97 -14.08 -20.77
N ALA A 73 1.59 -13.34 -21.69
CA ALA A 73 2.23 -13.92 -22.88
C ALA A 73 3.42 -14.83 -22.57
N GLN A 74 4.07 -14.65 -21.41
CA GLN A 74 5.11 -15.54 -20.92
C GLN A 74 4.55 -16.84 -20.31
N GLY A 75 3.23 -16.97 -20.19
CA GLY A 75 2.57 -18.18 -19.71
C GLY A 75 2.62 -18.35 -18.20
N VAL A 76 2.55 -17.25 -17.43
CA VAL A 76 2.42 -17.33 -15.96
C VAL A 76 1.12 -18.05 -15.57
N ASP A 77 1.18 -18.84 -14.50
CA ASP A 77 0.04 -19.61 -13.99
C ASP A 77 -0.87 -18.80 -13.07
N ALA A 78 -0.37 -17.70 -12.50
CA ALA A 78 -1.13 -16.75 -11.68
C ALA A 78 -0.47 -15.36 -11.70
N LEU A 79 -1.25 -14.34 -11.35
CA LEU A 79 -0.80 -12.97 -11.21
C LEU A 79 -1.00 -12.45 -9.79
N ILE A 80 0.00 -11.76 -9.26
CA ILE A 80 -0.12 -10.88 -8.10
C ILE A 80 0.01 -9.44 -8.61
N ILE A 81 -0.98 -8.60 -8.35
CA ILE A 81 -1.04 -7.23 -8.88
C ILE A 81 -1.15 -6.24 -7.73
N LEU A 82 -0.12 -5.40 -7.60
CA LEU A 82 -0.18 -4.14 -6.86
C LEU A 82 -0.56 -3.03 -7.85
N ALA A 83 -1.85 -2.69 -7.94
CA ALA A 83 -2.34 -1.74 -8.94
C ALA A 83 -1.81 -0.31 -8.70
N GLN A 84 -1.30 0.35 -9.75
CA GLN A 84 -0.97 1.77 -9.69
C GLN A 84 -2.24 2.64 -9.60
N ASP A 85 -3.30 2.20 -10.28
CA ASP A 85 -4.58 2.88 -10.35
C ASP A 85 -5.68 1.82 -10.50
N SER A 86 -6.62 1.83 -9.55
CA SER A 86 -7.67 0.81 -9.44
C SER A 86 -8.68 0.83 -10.59
N GLN A 87 -8.83 1.95 -11.29
CA GLN A 87 -9.82 2.12 -12.36
C GLN A 87 -9.25 1.69 -13.72
N SER A 88 -7.97 1.97 -13.97
CA SER A 88 -7.29 1.70 -15.24
C SER A 88 -6.76 0.27 -15.36
N ILE A 89 -6.70 -0.48 -14.26
CA ILE A 89 -6.19 -1.86 -14.25
C ILE A 89 -7.18 -2.89 -14.84
N GLY A 90 -8.46 -2.53 -14.97
CA GLY A 90 -9.53 -3.44 -15.41
C GLY A 90 -9.24 -4.24 -16.69
N PRO A 91 -8.73 -3.63 -17.79
CA PRO A 91 -8.35 -4.37 -18.99
C PRO A 91 -7.31 -5.46 -18.75
N ALA A 92 -6.35 -5.26 -17.84
CA ALA A 92 -5.33 -6.25 -17.51
C ALA A 92 -5.94 -7.44 -16.74
N VAL A 93 -6.87 -7.17 -15.83
CA VAL A 93 -7.63 -8.21 -15.10
C VAL A 93 -8.49 -9.01 -16.06
N GLN A 94 -9.17 -8.34 -16.99
CA GLN A 94 -9.96 -9.02 -18.01
C GLN A 94 -9.10 -9.92 -18.91
N ALA A 95 -7.93 -9.44 -19.35
CA ALA A 95 -7.00 -10.24 -20.14
C ALA A 95 -6.52 -11.50 -19.39
N ALA A 96 -6.25 -11.40 -18.09
CA ALA A 96 -5.92 -12.55 -17.26
C ALA A 96 -7.10 -13.53 -17.14
N ALA A 97 -8.31 -13.01 -16.92
CA ALA A 97 -9.52 -13.82 -16.82
C ALA A 97 -9.85 -14.57 -18.13
N ASP A 98 -9.64 -13.94 -19.28
CA ASP A 98 -9.85 -14.54 -20.60
C ASP A 98 -8.92 -15.74 -20.85
N GLU A 99 -7.71 -15.72 -20.27
CA GLU A 99 -6.73 -16.82 -20.30
C GLU A 99 -6.89 -17.80 -19.13
N GLY A 100 -7.85 -17.56 -18.22
CA GLY A 100 -8.08 -18.39 -17.04
C GLY A 100 -6.99 -18.27 -15.96
N ILE A 101 -6.22 -17.18 -15.96
CA ILE A 101 -5.15 -16.89 -15.00
C ILE A 101 -5.77 -16.23 -13.76
N PRO A 102 -5.68 -16.84 -12.56
CA PRO A 102 -6.17 -16.25 -11.33
C PRO A 102 -5.34 -15.01 -10.93
N VAL A 103 -6.02 -14.02 -10.37
CA VAL A 103 -5.43 -12.74 -9.97
C VAL A 103 -5.60 -12.51 -8.46
N VAL A 104 -4.49 -12.22 -7.79
CA VAL A 104 -4.46 -11.66 -6.43
C VAL A 104 -4.24 -10.15 -6.53
N ALA A 105 -5.20 -9.37 -6.06
CA ALA A 105 -5.01 -7.94 -5.82
C ALA A 105 -4.25 -7.78 -4.50
N TYR A 106 -3.00 -7.33 -4.57
CA TYR A 106 -2.10 -7.23 -3.42
C TYR A 106 -2.01 -5.80 -2.91
N ASP A 107 -2.24 -5.64 -1.61
CA ASP A 107 -2.31 -4.38 -0.85
C ASP A 107 -3.41 -3.42 -1.31
N ARG A 108 -3.39 -2.99 -2.59
CA ARG A 108 -4.35 -2.07 -3.20
C ARG A 108 -5.54 -2.80 -3.81
N LEU A 109 -6.73 -2.36 -3.42
CA LEU A 109 -7.98 -2.96 -3.87
C LEU A 109 -8.15 -2.79 -5.38
N ILE A 110 -8.49 -3.89 -6.05
CA ILE A 110 -9.03 -3.91 -7.41
C ILE A 110 -10.51 -4.30 -7.26
N GLU A 111 -11.42 -3.43 -7.66
CA GLU A 111 -12.87 -3.66 -7.51
C GLU A 111 -13.42 -4.59 -8.61
N ASP A 112 -12.95 -5.84 -8.61
CA ASP A 112 -13.41 -6.88 -9.55
C ASP A 112 -13.61 -8.21 -8.83
N SER A 113 -14.78 -8.82 -9.04
CA SER A 113 -15.19 -10.08 -8.39
C SER A 113 -14.35 -11.30 -8.74
N SER A 114 -13.55 -11.23 -9.80
CA SER A 114 -12.63 -12.30 -10.22
C SER A 114 -11.29 -12.27 -9.48
N THR A 115 -11.01 -11.20 -8.72
CA THR A 115 -9.76 -11.03 -7.98
C THR A 115 -9.91 -11.47 -6.53
N PHE A 116 -8.83 -12.00 -5.95
CA PHE A 116 -8.71 -12.21 -4.51
C PHE A 116 -7.93 -11.06 -3.89
N TYR A 117 -8.55 -10.33 -2.97
CA TYR A 117 -7.91 -9.19 -2.31
C TYR A 117 -7.15 -9.61 -1.06
N LEU A 118 -5.81 -9.46 -1.11
CA LEU A 118 -4.90 -9.73 0.00
C LEU A 118 -4.31 -8.41 0.50
N THR A 119 -4.66 -8.01 1.72
CA THR A 119 -4.23 -6.72 2.29
C THR A 119 -4.16 -6.77 3.82
N PHE A 120 -3.69 -5.67 4.41
CA PHE A 120 -3.82 -5.37 5.83
C PHE A 120 -5.14 -4.65 6.13
N ASP A 121 -5.53 -4.60 7.41
CA ASP A 121 -6.65 -3.77 7.86
C ASP A 121 -6.29 -2.28 7.77
N ASN A 122 -6.53 -1.69 6.60
CA ASN A 122 -6.22 -0.28 6.33
C ASN A 122 -7.01 0.69 7.22
N VAL A 123 -8.19 0.29 7.72
CA VAL A 123 -8.94 1.13 8.66
C VAL A 123 -8.22 1.15 10.00
N GLU A 124 -7.79 -0.01 10.52
CA GLU A 124 -7.02 -0.05 11.76
C GLU A 124 -5.67 0.67 11.64
N VAL A 125 -4.98 0.56 10.50
CA VAL A 125 -3.76 1.35 10.25
C VAL A 125 -4.06 2.85 10.35
N GLY A 126 -5.15 3.31 9.75
CA GLY A 126 -5.62 4.69 9.88
C GLY A 126 -5.90 5.09 11.34
N ARG A 127 -6.52 4.20 12.12
CA ARG A 127 -6.72 4.43 13.57
C ARG A 127 -5.39 4.54 14.32
N MET A 128 -4.41 3.68 14.02
CA MET A 128 -3.10 3.72 14.66
C MET A 128 -2.33 5.01 14.34
N GLN A 129 -2.38 5.48 13.09
CA GLN A 129 -1.78 6.74 12.66
C GLN A 129 -2.36 7.93 13.45
N ALA A 130 -3.69 8.07 13.44
CA ALA A 130 -4.36 9.17 14.12
C ALA A 130 -4.18 9.12 15.63
N ARG A 131 -4.23 7.92 16.25
CA ARG A 131 -4.07 7.74 17.69
C ARG A 131 -2.70 8.22 18.18
N ALA A 132 -1.64 7.90 17.45
CA ALA A 132 -0.28 8.33 17.81
C ALA A 132 -0.09 9.85 17.73
N VAL A 133 -0.73 10.50 16.74
CA VAL A 133 -0.69 11.96 16.59
C VAL A 133 -1.52 12.63 17.69
N LEU A 134 -2.75 12.13 17.93
CA LEU A 134 -3.65 12.63 18.96
C LEU A 134 -3.06 12.54 20.37
N GLU A 135 -2.35 11.45 20.68
CA GLU A 135 -1.66 11.29 21.98
C GLU A 135 -0.59 12.37 22.21
N GLN A 136 0.10 12.80 21.16
CA GLN A 136 1.14 13.83 21.24
C GLN A 136 0.56 15.26 21.19
N GLN A 137 -0.52 15.46 20.44
CA GLN A 137 -1.17 16.76 20.24
C GLN A 137 -2.69 16.65 20.43
N PRO A 138 -3.22 16.68 21.66
CA PRO A 138 -4.65 16.46 21.90
C PRO A 138 -5.56 17.58 21.39
N THR A 139 -5.01 18.75 21.06
CA THR A 139 -5.77 19.94 20.64
C THR A 139 -5.07 20.67 19.49
N GLY A 140 -5.79 21.45 18.71
CA GLY A 140 -5.23 22.40 17.74
C GLY A 140 -5.63 22.14 16.30
N ASN A 141 -4.87 22.75 15.39
CA ASN A 141 -5.12 22.73 13.96
C ASN A 141 -4.42 21.54 13.29
N TYR A 142 -5.23 20.65 12.74
CA TYR A 142 -4.79 19.41 12.12
C TYR A 142 -4.88 19.49 10.60
N VAL A 143 -3.90 18.89 9.94
CA VAL A 143 -3.89 18.69 8.48
C VAL A 143 -3.92 17.21 8.14
N MET A 144 -4.72 16.82 7.15
CA MET A 144 -4.75 15.45 6.64
C MET A 144 -4.05 15.36 5.29
N ILE A 145 -2.94 14.62 5.23
CA ILE A 145 -2.25 14.30 3.97
C ILE A 145 -2.61 12.88 3.58
N LYS A 146 -3.55 12.78 2.64
CA LYS A 146 -4.11 11.54 2.12
C LYS A 146 -3.19 10.91 1.08
N GLY A 147 -3.46 9.64 0.78
CA GLY A 147 -2.82 8.89 -0.31
C GLY A 147 -3.23 9.33 -1.71
N SER A 148 -3.01 8.48 -2.71
CA SER A 148 -3.46 8.71 -4.08
C SER A 148 -4.99 8.67 -4.17
N PRO A 149 -5.64 9.57 -4.93
CA PRO A 149 -7.08 9.53 -5.13
C PRO A 149 -7.54 8.35 -6.00
N THR A 150 -6.61 7.67 -6.67
CA THR A 150 -6.86 6.51 -7.54
C THR A 150 -6.71 5.17 -6.81
N ASP A 151 -6.38 5.22 -5.51
CA ASP A 151 -6.20 4.07 -4.64
C ASP A 151 -7.26 4.09 -3.53
N PRO A 152 -8.22 3.14 -3.53
CA PRO A 152 -9.26 3.06 -2.50
C PRO A 152 -8.71 2.99 -1.06
N ASN A 153 -7.48 2.48 -0.87
CA ASN A 153 -6.86 2.40 0.45
C ASN A 153 -6.66 3.77 1.10
N ALA A 154 -6.47 4.83 0.31
CA ALA A 154 -6.34 6.20 0.83
C ALA A 154 -7.58 6.60 1.64
N ASP A 155 -8.77 6.19 1.20
CA ASP A 155 -10.02 6.51 1.87
C ASP A 155 -10.30 5.58 3.06
N PHE A 156 -9.87 4.31 3.01
CA PHE A 156 -9.91 3.42 4.18
C PHE A 156 -9.06 3.95 5.34
N LEU A 157 -7.84 4.41 5.04
CA LEU A 157 -6.96 5.06 6.02
C LEU A 157 -7.61 6.32 6.58
N ARG A 158 -8.11 7.20 5.70
CA ARG A 158 -8.78 8.45 6.11
C ARG A 158 -10.02 8.20 6.97
N GLY A 159 -10.79 7.16 6.67
CA GLY A 159 -11.93 6.71 7.46
C GLY A 159 -11.51 6.27 8.87
N GLY A 160 -10.51 5.41 8.97
CA GLY A 160 -9.95 4.99 10.27
C GLY A 160 -9.37 6.16 11.08
N GLN A 161 -8.71 7.10 10.41
CA GLN A 161 -8.22 8.33 11.05
C GLN A 161 -9.39 9.17 11.59
N GLN A 162 -10.48 9.31 10.82
CA GLN A 162 -11.69 10.05 11.25
C GLN A 162 -12.29 9.44 12.51
N GLU A 163 -12.41 8.11 12.57
CA GLU A 163 -13.00 7.42 13.72
C GLU A 163 -12.29 7.75 15.04
N VAL A 164 -10.97 7.96 15.01
CA VAL A 164 -10.18 8.31 16.19
C VAL A 164 -10.29 9.79 16.54
N LEU A 165 -10.32 10.66 15.54
CA LEU A 165 -10.31 12.12 15.75
C LEU A 165 -11.71 12.70 16.03
N GLN A 166 -12.78 11.98 15.70
CA GLN A 166 -14.15 12.51 15.71
C GLN A 166 -14.55 13.10 17.07
N GLU A 167 -14.24 12.43 18.19
CA GLU A 167 -14.62 12.91 19.52
C GLU A 167 -13.97 14.26 19.85
N ALA A 168 -12.67 14.42 19.55
CA ALA A 168 -11.95 15.66 19.76
C ALA A 168 -12.40 16.79 18.81
N ILE A 169 -12.80 16.43 17.59
CA ILE A 169 -13.40 17.38 16.63
C ILE A 169 -14.76 17.87 17.15
N ASP A 170 -15.62 16.96 17.59
CA ASP A 170 -16.96 17.30 18.10
C ASP A 170 -16.90 18.13 19.39
N ALA A 171 -15.87 17.91 20.22
CA ALA A 171 -15.59 18.72 21.40
C ALA A 171 -15.04 20.11 21.07
N GLY A 172 -14.56 20.33 19.84
CA GLY A 172 -13.88 21.55 19.41
C GLY A 172 -12.42 21.64 19.85
N ASP A 173 -11.85 20.54 20.37
CA ASP A 173 -10.44 20.45 20.75
C ASP A 173 -9.55 20.41 19.50
N ILE A 174 -10.00 19.76 18.43
CA ILE A 174 -9.30 19.67 17.15
C ILE A 174 -10.12 20.34 16.04
N THR A 175 -9.43 21.09 15.18
CA THR A 175 -9.99 21.55 13.91
C THR A 175 -9.17 20.98 12.76
N ILE A 176 -9.81 20.27 11.83
CA ILE A 176 -9.16 19.92 10.56
C ILE A 176 -9.19 21.16 9.68
N VAL A 177 -8.04 21.83 9.52
CA VAL A 177 -7.95 23.10 8.79
C VAL A 177 -7.81 22.90 7.28
N ASP A 178 -7.22 21.78 6.85
CA ASP A 178 -7.15 21.41 5.43
C ASP A 178 -6.88 19.91 5.23
N GLU A 179 -7.19 19.40 4.04
CA GLU A 179 -6.86 18.05 3.62
C GLU A 179 -6.56 17.96 2.12
N ALA A 180 -5.57 17.13 1.75
CA ALA A 180 -5.18 16.96 0.35
C ALA A 180 -4.87 15.50 0.01
N TYR A 181 -5.34 15.05 -1.16
CA TYR A 181 -4.83 13.82 -1.78
C TYR A 181 -3.45 14.04 -2.38
N THR A 182 -2.61 13.02 -2.28
CA THR A 182 -1.26 13.00 -2.84
C THR A 182 -1.22 12.14 -4.09
N ASP A 183 -1.31 12.78 -5.25
CA ASP A 183 -1.29 12.09 -6.55
C ASP A 183 -0.10 11.12 -6.67
N GLY A 184 -0.41 9.87 -6.98
CA GLY A 184 0.56 8.78 -7.13
C GLY A 184 1.32 8.40 -5.86
N TRP A 185 0.86 8.79 -4.67
CA TRP A 185 1.58 8.61 -3.40
C TRP A 185 2.98 9.29 -3.36
N LEU A 186 3.23 10.23 -4.28
CA LEU A 186 4.56 10.79 -4.49
C LEU A 186 4.96 11.76 -3.36
N PRO A 187 6.12 11.56 -2.70
CA PRO A 187 6.60 12.47 -1.64
C PRO A 187 6.70 13.93 -2.07
N ALA A 188 7.11 14.18 -3.32
CA ALA A 188 7.20 15.53 -3.88
C ALA A 188 5.83 16.22 -4.00
N ASN A 189 4.76 15.46 -4.26
CA ASN A 189 3.40 15.97 -4.28
C ASN A 189 2.90 16.24 -2.85
N ALA A 190 3.21 15.36 -1.90
CA ALA A 190 2.87 15.59 -0.48
C ALA A 190 3.57 16.84 0.07
N GLN A 191 4.84 17.05 -0.26
CA GLN A 191 5.57 18.27 0.10
C GLN A 191 4.87 19.52 -0.46
N ARG A 192 4.54 19.52 -1.76
CA ARG A 192 3.84 20.65 -2.40
C ARG A 192 2.48 20.91 -1.77
N ASN A 193 1.71 19.86 -1.48
CA ASN A 193 0.42 19.96 -0.80
C ASN A 193 0.59 20.63 0.56
N MET A 194 1.56 20.16 1.36
CA MET A 194 1.82 20.72 2.69
C MET A 194 2.29 22.19 2.61
N GLU A 195 3.17 22.54 1.67
CA GLU A 195 3.61 23.93 1.44
C GLU A 195 2.44 24.87 1.12
N GLN A 196 1.49 24.40 0.30
CA GLN A 196 0.28 25.16 -0.04
C GLN A 196 -0.64 25.34 1.16
N ILE A 197 -0.85 24.27 1.94
CA ILE A 197 -1.68 24.29 3.14
C ILE A 197 -1.08 25.21 4.22
N LEU A 198 0.24 25.12 4.45
CA LEU A 198 0.97 26.01 5.35
C LEU A 198 0.81 27.48 4.94
N THR A 199 0.95 27.77 3.64
CA THR A 199 0.74 29.12 3.12
C THR A 199 -0.71 29.60 3.30
N ALA A 200 -1.69 28.73 3.05
CA ALA A 200 -3.11 29.08 3.14
C ALA A 200 -3.59 29.31 4.57
N ASN A 201 -2.91 28.70 5.54
CA ASN A 201 -3.26 28.77 6.96
C ASN A 201 -2.23 29.58 7.78
N ASP A 202 -1.42 30.43 7.14
CA ASP A 202 -0.41 31.27 7.82
C ASP A 202 0.49 30.50 8.80
N ASN A 203 0.85 29.26 8.45
CA ASN A 203 1.59 28.29 9.28
C ASN A 203 0.89 27.89 10.60
N GLU A 204 -0.40 28.17 10.78
CA GLU A 204 -1.20 27.74 11.94
C GLU A 204 -1.59 26.26 11.85
N VAL A 205 -0.59 25.37 11.91
CA VAL A 205 -0.73 23.91 11.90
C VAL A 205 0.01 23.31 13.09
N ASP A 206 -0.70 22.50 13.88
CA ASP A 206 -0.22 21.90 15.13
C ASP A 206 0.08 20.40 15.00
N ALA A 207 -0.49 19.73 14.00
CA ALA A 207 -0.27 18.31 13.72
C ALA A 207 -0.62 17.94 12.28
N VAL A 208 0.03 16.90 11.75
CA VAL A 208 -0.27 16.35 10.43
C VAL A 208 -0.48 14.84 10.50
N VAL A 209 -1.63 14.37 10.02
CA VAL A 209 -1.87 12.94 9.83
C VAL A 209 -1.57 12.60 8.38
N ALA A 210 -0.35 12.12 8.13
CA ALA A 210 0.10 11.66 6.82
C ALA A 210 -0.11 10.15 6.65
N SER A 211 -0.55 9.76 5.46
CA SER A 211 -1.08 8.43 5.20
C SER A 211 -0.01 7.35 4.98
N ASN A 212 1.25 7.71 4.71
CA ASN A 212 2.38 6.76 4.70
C ASN A 212 3.74 7.46 4.90
N ASP A 213 4.81 6.67 4.99
CA ASP A 213 6.16 7.17 5.28
C ASP A 213 6.75 8.03 4.16
N GLY A 214 6.42 7.75 2.90
CA GLY A 214 6.78 8.59 1.76
C GLY A 214 6.13 9.98 1.83
N THR A 215 4.82 10.03 2.03
CA THR A 215 4.06 11.30 2.18
C THR A 215 4.50 12.06 3.43
N ALA A 216 4.73 11.37 4.55
CA ALA A 216 5.29 11.95 5.77
C ALA A 216 6.67 12.58 5.52
N GLY A 217 7.53 11.95 4.73
CA GLY A 217 8.82 12.53 4.34
C GLY A 217 8.69 13.87 3.62
N GLY A 218 7.71 13.99 2.71
CA GLY A 218 7.39 15.26 2.03
C GLY A 218 6.85 16.32 2.98
N VAL A 219 5.95 15.93 3.89
CA VAL A 219 5.40 16.80 4.94
C VAL A 219 6.51 17.35 5.84
N VAL A 220 7.39 16.49 6.33
CA VAL A 220 8.51 16.88 7.19
C VAL A 220 9.43 17.86 6.46
N ALA A 221 9.72 17.64 5.17
CA ALA A 221 10.52 18.58 4.39
C ALA A 221 9.87 19.98 4.30
N ALA A 222 8.54 20.05 4.09
CA ALA A 222 7.81 21.31 4.07
C ALA A 222 7.81 22.03 5.42
N LEU A 223 7.60 21.29 6.53
CA LEU A 223 7.63 21.82 7.88
C LEU A 223 9.03 22.33 8.26
N THR A 224 10.09 21.58 7.98
CA THR A 224 11.48 21.99 8.21
C THR A 224 11.81 23.27 7.44
N ALA A 225 11.32 23.43 6.20
CA ALA A 225 11.54 24.64 5.41
C ALA A 225 10.90 25.89 6.04
N GLN A 226 9.87 25.74 6.87
CA GLN A 226 9.24 26.81 7.65
C GLN A 226 9.80 26.93 9.09
N GLY A 227 10.78 26.11 9.46
CA GLY A 227 11.31 26.06 10.83
C GLY A 227 10.35 25.45 11.85
N MET A 228 9.43 24.61 11.40
CA MET A 228 8.39 23.95 12.20
C MET A 228 8.76 22.49 12.54
N ASP A 229 10.04 22.22 12.76
CA ASP A 229 10.51 20.89 13.17
C ASP A 229 9.85 20.46 14.49
N GLY A 230 9.45 19.19 14.58
CA GLY A 230 8.85 18.61 15.79
C GLY A 230 7.34 18.70 15.90
N ILE A 231 6.64 19.31 14.92
CA ILE A 231 5.20 19.10 14.74
C ILE A 231 4.93 17.59 14.57
N PRO A 232 3.95 17.01 15.30
CA PRO A 232 3.61 15.60 15.14
C PRO A 232 3.19 15.24 13.72
N VAL A 233 3.80 14.18 13.18
CA VAL A 233 3.53 13.66 11.83
C VAL A 233 3.39 12.14 11.89
N SER A 234 2.27 11.57 11.43
CA SER A 234 2.13 10.11 11.29
C SER A 234 2.77 9.57 10.02
N GLY A 235 2.89 8.24 9.95
CA GLY A 235 3.25 7.49 8.74
C GLY A 235 2.90 6.01 8.91
N GLN A 236 3.13 5.23 7.86
CA GLN A 236 3.05 3.77 7.84
C GLN A 236 4.08 3.25 6.84
N ASP A 237 4.26 1.93 6.85
CA ASP A 237 5.15 1.11 6.01
C ASP A 237 6.43 0.70 6.73
N GLY A 238 6.96 1.54 7.61
CA GLY A 238 8.16 1.23 8.38
C GLY A 238 9.45 1.42 7.59
N ASP A 239 9.44 2.37 6.64
CA ASP A 239 10.60 2.71 5.81
C ASP A 239 11.81 3.05 6.70
N HIS A 240 13.03 2.65 6.32
CA HIS A 240 14.21 2.93 7.13
C HIS A 240 14.40 4.43 7.36
N ALA A 241 14.08 5.25 6.35
CA ALA A 241 14.12 6.70 6.46
C ALA A 241 13.13 7.23 7.52
N ALA A 242 11.93 6.64 7.60
CA ALA A 242 10.91 7.00 8.57
C ALA A 242 11.28 6.56 9.99
N VAL A 243 11.78 5.34 10.16
CA VAL A 243 12.33 4.88 11.45
C VAL A 243 13.41 5.84 11.95
N GLY A 244 14.28 6.31 11.04
CA GLY A 244 15.26 7.34 11.35
C GLY A 244 14.65 8.68 11.75
N ARG A 245 13.54 9.11 11.14
CA ARG A 245 12.80 10.33 11.52
C ARG A 245 12.13 10.19 12.88
N VAL A 246 11.52 9.04 13.15
CA VAL A 246 10.95 8.71 14.48
C VAL A 246 12.03 8.77 15.56
N ALA A 247 13.19 8.17 15.31
CA ALA A 247 14.31 8.22 16.26
C ALA A 247 14.84 9.66 16.51
N ARG A 248 14.68 10.57 15.54
CA ARG A 248 15.05 11.99 15.68
C ARG A 248 13.91 12.87 16.23
N GLY A 249 12.71 12.34 16.39
CA GLY A 249 11.53 13.10 16.82
C GLY A 249 10.95 14.03 15.75
N THR A 250 11.31 13.84 14.47
CA THR A 250 10.75 14.63 13.35
C THR A 250 9.58 13.92 12.67
N GLN A 251 9.20 12.73 13.15
CA GLN A 251 7.99 11.99 12.78
C GLN A 251 7.53 11.26 14.05
N SER A 252 6.23 11.19 14.30
CA SER A 252 5.68 10.65 15.56
C SER A 252 5.59 9.14 15.55
N VAL A 253 5.22 8.55 14.41
CA VAL A 253 5.02 7.11 14.26
C VAL A 253 5.25 6.68 12.81
N ALA A 254 5.70 5.45 12.63
CA ALA A 254 5.59 4.70 11.39
C ALA A 254 4.94 3.35 11.72
N VAL A 255 3.68 3.16 11.30
CA VAL A 255 2.96 1.88 11.51
C VAL A 255 3.56 0.82 10.58
N GLY A 256 4.27 -0.15 11.13
CA GLY A 256 4.89 -1.22 10.36
C GLY A 256 3.87 -2.25 9.86
N LYS A 257 4.07 -2.74 8.63
CA LYS A 257 3.33 -3.84 8.01
C LYS A 257 4.31 -4.98 7.72
N ASP A 258 4.16 -6.10 8.42
CA ASP A 258 5.06 -7.25 8.24
C ASP A 258 4.54 -8.12 7.09
N ALA A 259 5.29 -8.14 5.98
CA ALA A 259 4.93 -8.86 4.76
C ALA A 259 5.27 -10.35 4.76
N ARG A 260 5.89 -10.87 5.83
CA ARG A 260 6.31 -12.29 5.99
C ARG A 260 5.20 -13.18 6.54
#